data_AF-A0A8S9WL64-F1
#
_entry.id   AF-A0A8S9WL64-F1
#
_cell.length_a   1.000
_cell.length_b   1.000
_cell.length_c   1.000
_cell.angle_alpha   90.00
_cell.angle_beta   90.00
_cell.angle_gamma   90.00
#
_symmetry.space_group_name_H-M   'P 1'
#
loop_
_entity.id
_entity.type
_entity.pdbx_description
1 polymer ?
#
loop_
_entity_poly.entity_id
_entity_poly.type
_entity_poly.pdbx_seq_one_letter_code
_entity_poly.pdbx_strand_id
1 'polypeptide(L)'
;RIWNSSLDIKATWGGYTEEWQHIAFNEPFTLVAGETYNYSIRIGSYPQIHHTAALQTTNGWINCTEFTDANGKIYGDWLPAIRLWS
;
A
#
# COMPACT_ATOMS: atom_id res chain seq x y z
N ARG A 1 -7.68 7.99 5.19
CA ARG A 1 -8.12 9.15 6.02
C ARG A 1 -6.97 10.13 6.04
N ILE A 2 -7.24 11.43 5.90
CA ILE A 2 -6.27 12.51 6.04
C ILE A 2 -6.86 13.51 7.05
N TRP A 3 -6.09 13.94 8.05
CA TRP A 3 -6.62 14.82 9.09
C TRP A 3 -5.56 15.71 9.78
N ASN A 4 -6.03 16.86 10.27
CA ASN A 4 -5.36 17.75 11.23
C ASN A 4 -6.41 18.43 12.13
N SER A 5 -6.11 19.58 12.73
CA SER A 5 -7.06 20.35 13.55
C SER A 5 -8.25 20.94 12.77
N SER A 6 -8.10 21.17 11.46
CA SER A 6 -9.06 21.90 10.62
C SER A 6 -9.71 21.04 9.53
N LEU A 7 -9.20 19.83 9.30
CA LEU A 7 -9.63 18.91 8.25
C LEU A 7 -9.67 17.49 8.80
N ASP A 8 -10.74 16.74 8.51
CA ASP A 8 -10.80 15.30 8.75
C ASP A 8 -11.64 14.62 7.67
N ILE A 9 -10.97 13.97 6.73
CA ILE A 9 -11.60 13.38 5.54
C ILE A 9 -11.25 11.89 5.43
N LYS A 10 -12.21 11.12 4.94
CA LYS A 10 -12.10 9.68 4.76
C LYS A 10 -12.67 9.28 3.41
N ALA A 11 -11.87 8.53 2.67
CA ALA A 11 -12.32 7.74 1.53
C ALA A 11 -12.30 6.26 1.92
N THR A 12 -13.23 5.49 1.38
CA THR A 12 -13.33 4.04 1.57
C THR A 12 -13.23 3.36 0.23
N TRP A 13 -12.47 2.28 0.18
CA TRP A 13 -12.37 1.43 -1.00
C TRP A 13 -13.43 0.33 -0.93
N GLY A 14 -14.21 0.18 -2.00
CA GLY A 14 -15.34 -0.75 -2.06
C GLY A 14 -15.00 -2.20 -2.41
N GLY A 15 -13.72 -2.51 -2.64
CA GLY A 15 -13.26 -3.83 -3.09
C GLY A 15 -12.70 -3.80 -4.51
N TYR A 16 -12.14 -4.93 -4.95
CA TYR A 16 -11.56 -5.07 -6.28
C TYR A 16 -12.68 -5.27 -7.31
N THR A 17 -12.80 -4.36 -8.27
CA THR A 17 -13.66 -4.52 -9.45
C THR A 17 -12.86 -4.76 -10.73
N GLU A 18 -11.57 -4.42 -10.72
CA GLU A 18 -10.63 -4.40 -11.85
C GLU A 18 -9.18 -4.58 -11.36
N GLU A 19 -8.23 -4.79 -12.27
CA GLU A 19 -6.79 -5.01 -11.98
C GLU A 19 -6.13 -3.81 -11.27
N TRP A 20 -6.54 -2.58 -11.59
CA TRP A 20 -6.06 -1.36 -10.96
C TRP A 20 -7.20 -0.66 -10.23
N GLN A 21 -6.93 -0.13 -9.03
CA GLN A 21 -7.92 0.54 -8.21
C GLN A 21 -7.35 1.84 -7.67
N HIS A 22 -8.13 2.92 -7.79
CA HIS A 22 -7.82 4.21 -7.18
C HIS A 22 -8.86 4.53 -6.11
N ILE A 23 -8.42 5.15 -5.02
CA ILE A 23 -9.30 5.60 -3.95
C ILE A 23 -9.49 7.11 -4.12
N ALA A 24 -10.68 7.51 -4.57
CA ALA A 24 -11.04 8.91 -4.69
C ALA A 24 -11.76 9.41 -3.43
N PHE A 25 -11.58 10.69 -3.11
CA PHE A 25 -12.43 11.37 -2.14
C PHE A 25 -13.68 11.87 -2.87
N ASN A 26 -14.85 11.65 -2.28
CA ASN A 26 -16.12 12.02 -2.90
C ASN A 26 -16.29 13.54 -3.03
N GLU A 27 -15.64 14.30 -2.15
CA GLU A 27 -15.71 15.76 -2.10
C GLU A 27 -14.31 16.36 -2.24
N PRO A 28 -14.17 17.47 -2.98
CA PRO A 28 -12.92 18.20 -3.08
C PRO A 28 -12.54 18.81 -1.73
N PHE A 29 -11.24 18.90 -1.47
CA PHE A 29 -10.68 19.53 -0.27
C PHE A 29 -9.36 20.23 -0.59
N THR A 30 -8.98 21.19 0.24
CA THR A 30 -7.75 21.98 0.07
C THR A 30 -6.76 21.64 1.19
N LEU A 31 -5.53 21.33 0.81
CA LEU A 31 -4.39 21.29 1.73
C LEU A 31 -3.69 22.65 1.70
N VAL A 32 -3.44 23.23 2.87
CA VAL A 32 -2.81 24.54 3.01
C VAL A 32 -1.29 24.35 3.07
N ALA A 33 -0.56 25.18 2.32
CA ALA A 33 0.90 25.12 2.31
C ALA A 33 1.47 25.43 3.71
N GLY A 34 2.44 24.63 4.16
CA GLY A 34 3.06 24.77 5.48
C GLY A 34 2.32 24.04 6.61
N GLU A 35 1.13 23.51 6.35
CA GLU A 35 0.37 22.72 7.33
C GLU A 35 0.79 21.24 7.31
N THR A 36 0.80 20.64 8.50
CA THR A 36 1.07 19.20 8.65
C THR A 36 -0.24 18.43 8.75
N TYR A 37 -0.38 17.40 7.93
CA TYR A 37 -1.53 16.50 7.93
C TYR A 37 -1.09 15.09 8.25
N ASN A 38 -1.85 14.43 9.13
CA ASN A 38 -1.70 13.01 9.37
C ASN A 38 -2.50 12.23 8.32
N TYR A 39 -2.03 11.05 7.95
CA TYR A 39 -2.78 10.17 7.08
C TYR A 39 -2.74 8.72 7.60
N SER A 40 -3.78 7.97 7.26
CA SER A 40 -3.86 6.53 7.50
C SER A 40 -4.46 5.88 6.28
N ILE A 41 -3.73 4.90 5.76
CA ILE A 41 -4.15 4.02 4.69
C ILE A 41 -4.38 2.67 5.35
N ARG A 42 -5.63 2.20 5.32
CA ARG A 42 -6.00 0.85 5.77
C ARG A 42 -6.42 0.08 4.54
N ILE A 43 -5.54 -0.76 4.04
CA ILE A 43 -5.83 -1.67 2.93
C ILE A 43 -6.43 -2.95 3.49
N GLY A 44 -7.47 -3.46 2.81
CA GLY A 44 -7.94 -4.84 3.03
C GLY A 44 -6.80 -5.77 2.65
N SER A 45 -6.61 -6.82 3.45
CA SER A 45 -5.41 -7.67 3.46
C SER A 45 -4.84 -7.90 2.06
N TYR A 46 -3.65 -7.33 1.83
CA TYR A 46 -2.68 -7.94 0.93
C TYR A 46 -2.61 -9.43 1.32
N PRO A 47 -2.50 -10.39 0.37
CA PRO A 47 -2.36 -11.79 0.73
C PRO A 47 -1.27 -11.92 1.79
N GLN A 48 -1.45 -12.80 2.78
CA GLN A 48 -0.51 -12.98 3.89
C GLN A 48 0.91 -13.11 3.32
N ILE A 49 1.69 -12.03 3.43
CA ILE A 49 3.04 -12.00 2.88
C ILE A 49 3.93 -12.67 3.91
N HIS A 50 4.65 -13.70 3.48
CA HIS A 50 5.74 -14.24 4.27
C HIS A 50 7.00 -13.39 4.00
N HIS A 51 7.34 -12.51 4.95
CA HIS A 51 8.55 -11.69 4.88
C HIS A 51 9.80 -12.50 5.25
N THR A 52 10.02 -13.62 4.56
CA THR A 52 11.11 -14.57 4.82
C THR A 52 11.65 -15.11 3.50
N ALA A 53 12.97 -15.18 3.36
CA ALA A 53 13.61 -15.71 2.15
C ALA A 53 13.30 -17.19 1.87
N ALA A 54 12.98 -17.96 2.92
CA ALA A 54 12.60 -19.36 2.82
C ALA A 54 11.38 -19.65 3.70
N LEU A 55 10.37 -20.32 3.13
CA LEU A 55 9.17 -20.75 3.82
C LEU A 55 9.02 -22.26 3.70
N GLN A 56 8.95 -22.96 4.83
CA GLN A 56 8.64 -24.38 4.86
C GLN A 56 7.13 -24.59 4.78
N THR A 57 6.69 -25.40 3.84
CA THR A 57 5.29 -25.81 3.67
C THR A 57 5.17 -27.33 3.87
N THR A 58 3.94 -27.85 3.91
CA THR A 58 3.70 -29.30 3.93
C THR A 58 4.25 -30.02 2.70
N ASN A 59 4.44 -29.30 1.59
CA ASN A 59 4.85 -29.86 0.29
C ASN A 59 6.32 -29.54 -0.05
N GLY A 60 7.07 -28.90 0.85
CA GLY A 60 8.48 -28.54 0.63
C GLY A 60 8.80 -27.08 0.92
N TRP A 61 9.98 -26.65 0.46
CA TRP A 61 10.49 -25.30 0.68
C TRP A 61 10.15 -24.37 -0.49
N ILE A 62 9.63 -23.19 -0.17
CA ILE A 62 9.52 -22.06 -1.09
C ILE A 62 10.68 -21.13 -0.78
N ASN A 63 11.53 -20.83 -1.79
CA ASN A 63 12.63 -19.89 -1.66
C ASN A 63 12.39 -18.68 -2.57
N CYS A 64 12.54 -17.48 -2.03
CA CYS A 64 12.48 -16.23 -2.77
C CYS A 64 13.90 -15.69 -2.92
N THR A 65 14.44 -15.73 -4.14
CA THR A 65 15.75 -15.15 -4.47
C THR A 65 15.66 -13.70 -4.90
N GLU A 66 14.59 -13.36 -5.62
CA GLU A 66 14.32 -12.02 -6.11
C GLU A 66 12.82 -11.79 -6.27
N PHE A 67 12.42 -10.52 -6.18
CA PHE A 67 11.10 -10.03 -6.49
C PHE A 67 11.23 -8.90 -7.52
N THR A 68 10.42 -8.95 -8.57
CA THR A 68 10.33 -7.88 -9.58
C THR A 68 8.98 -7.19 -9.45
N ASP A 69 8.98 -5.88 -9.20
CA ASP A 69 7.74 -5.11 -9.09
C ASP A 69 7.07 -4.88 -10.45
N ALA A 70 5.86 -4.32 -10.44
CA ALA A 70 5.11 -4.01 -11.65
C ALA A 70 5.80 -2.98 -12.57
N ASN A 71 6.83 -2.27 -12.10
CA ASN A 71 7.65 -1.35 -12.87
C ASN A 71 8.93 -1.99 -13.42
N GLY A 72 9.13 -3.30 -13.22
CA GLY A 72 10.31 -4.03 -13.66
C GLY A 72 11.53 -3.87 -12.74
N LYS A 73 11.37 -3.32 -11.53
CA LYS A 73 12.48 -3.17 -10.58
C LYS A 73 12.68 -4.45 -9.77
N ILE A 74 13.92 -4.93 -9.72
CA ILE A 74 14.31 -6.15 -9.03
C ILE A 74 14.78 -5.85 -7.61
N TYR A 75 14.38 -6.70 -6.66
CA TYR A 75 14.68 -6.63 -5.25
C TYR A 75 15.13 -8.01 -4.75
N GLY A 76 16.31 -8.11 -4.13
CA GLY A 76 16.84 -9.38 -3.63
C GLY A 76 16.54 -9.66 -2.15
N ASP A 77 16.23 -8.60 -1.39
CA ASP A 77 16.24 -8.63 0.08
C ASP A 77 15.03 -7.94 0.72
N TRP A 78 14.18 -7.24 -0.06
CA TRP A 78 12.99 -6.56 0.47
C TRP A 78 11.86 -6.46 -0.55
N LEU A 79 10.64 -6.26 -0.03
CA LEU A 79 9.44 -6.02 -0.83
C LEU A 79 8.97 -4.57 -0.60
N PRO A 80 8.86 -3.74 -1.64
CA PRO A 80 8.34 -2.39 -1.50
C PRO A 80 6.84 -2.42 -1.18
N ALA A 81 6.48 -2.15 0.07
CA ALA A 81 5.08 -2.17 0.50
C ALA A 81 4.30 -0.90 0.11
N ILE A 82 4.93 0.29 0.24
CA ILE A 82 4.32 1.58 -0.08
C ILE A 82 5.39 2.54 -0.62
N ARG A 83 5.08 3.26 -1.69
CA ARG A 83 5.87 4.41 -2.15
C ARG A 83 4.99 5.66 -2.16
N LEU A 84 5.46 6.70 -1.48
CA LEU A 84 4.87 8.04 -1.58
C LEU A 84 5.72 8.83 -2.57
N TRP A 85 5.07 9.44 -3.54
CA TRP A 85 5.71 10.35 -4.49
C TRP A 85 5.60 11.78 -3.96
N SER A 86 6.66 12.56 -4.14
CA SER A 86 6.72 14.01 -3.86
C SER A 86 6.80 14.77 -5.18
#